data_AF-A0A519F4B7-F1
#
_entry.id   AF-A0A519F4B7-F1
#
_cell.length_a   1.000
_cell.length_b   1.000
_cell.length_c   1.000
_cell.angle_alpha   90.00
_cell.angle_beta   90.00
_cell.angle_gamma   90.00
#
_symmetry.space_group_name_H-M   'P 1'
#
loop_
_entity.id
_entity.type
_entity.pdbx_description
1 polymer ?
#
loop_
_entity_poly.entity_id
_entity_poly.type
_entity_poly.pdbx_seq_one_letter_code
_entity_poly.pdbx_strand_id
1 'polypeptide(L)'
;MKRVVLSFLILLLPASAAAQAPAWEIDPVESKVGIHVVPNFGDDPTVYSPTISEDAVRSALQSVDWVDGFNQVVVVLSPGTSMEVGGSLNPDHGLSAVYRNRNEQIEAVTKDAPETVADMEAILVAFLKPGNSWTRVREFEFWHGRR
;
A
#
# COMPACT_ATOMS: atom_id res chain seq x y z
N MET A 1 -55.07 -10.27 -50.21
CA MET A 1 -54.49 -9.06 -49.60
C MET A 1 -53.26 -9.48 -48.81
N LYS A 2 -52.08 -8.96 -49.17
CA LYS A 2 -50.76 -9.28 -48.59
C LYS A 2 -50.62 -8.62 -47.21
N ARG A 3 -50.09 -9.35 -46.21
CA ARG A 3 -49.52 -8.75 -45.00
C ARG A 3 -48.05 -9.14 -44.94
N VAL A 4 -47.19 -8.15 -45.12
CA VAL A 4 -45.73 -8.26 -45.00
C VAL A 4 -45.39 -8.10 -43.52
N VAL A 5 -44.69 -9.08 -42.96
CA VAL A 5 -44.08 -9.02 -41.63
C VAL A 5 -42.77 -8.26 -41.77
N LEU A 6 -42.64 -7.12 -41.08
CA LEU A 6 -41.39 -6.38 -40.99
C LEU A 6 -40.78 -6.65 -39.60
N SER A 7 -39.89 -7.63 -39.53
CA SER A 7 -39.09 -7.89 -38.33
C SER A 7 -37.91 -6.92 -38.27
N PHE A 8 -37.95 -5.98 -37.34
CA PHE A 8 -36.78 -5.18 -36.96
C PHE A 8 -35.89 -6.03 -36.05
N LEU A 9 -34.76 -6.49 -36.59
CA LEU A 9 -33.69 -7.12 -35.81
C LEU A 9 -32.80 -6.00 -35.26
N ILE A 10 -33.00 -5.61 -34.00
CA ILE A 10 -32.08 -4.71 -33.28
C ILE A 10 -30.87 -5.55 -32.86
N LEU A 11 -29.75 -5.35 -33.54
CA LEU A 11 -28.44 -5.85 -33.10
C LEU A 11 -28.01 -5.06 -31.86
N LEU A 12 -28.27 -5.62 -30.68
CA LEU A 12 -27.67 -5.19 -29.42
C LEU A 12 -26.19 -5.57 -29.46
N LEU A 13 -25.32 -4.59 -29.78
CA LEU A 13 -23.89 -4.73 -29.55
C LEU A 13 -23.64 -4.76 -28.03
N PRO A 14 -22.91 -5.75 -27.49
CA PRO A 14 -22.51 -5.73 -26.10
C PRO A 14 -21.57 -4.53 -25.90
N ALA A 15 -21.94 -3.61 -25.01
CA ALA A 15 -21.03 -2.59 -24.53
C ALA A 15 -19.85 -3.30 -23.85
N SER A 16 -18.69 -3.29 -24.48
CA SER A 16 -17.46 -3.72 -23.82
C SER A 16 -17.19 -2.74 -22.69
N ALA A 17 -17.47 -3.14 -21.45
CA ALA A 17 -16.97 -2.44 -20.29
C ALA A 17 -15.45 -2.42 -20.41
N ALA A 18 -14.86 -1.24 -20.59
CA ALA A 18 -13.41 -1.11 -20.50
C ALA A 18 -13.02 -1.63 -19.11
N ALA A 19 -12.14 -2.63 -19.05
CA ALA A 19 -11.62 -3.13 -17.81
C ALA A 19 -10.92 -1.94 -17.11
N GLN A 20 -11.55 -1.43 -16.05
CA GLN A 20 -11.00 -0.33 -15.30
C GLN A 20 -9.77 -0.86 -14.55
N ALA A 21 -8.61 -0.25 -14.77
CA ALA A 21 -7.39 -0.60 -14.07
C ALA A 21 -7.66 -0.59 -12.55
N PRO A 22 -7.13 -1.56 -11.78
CA PRO A 22 -7.30 -1.56 -10.34
C PRO A 22 -6.73 -0.27 -9.75
N ALA A 23 -7.42 0.28 -8.73
CA ALA A 23 -7.16 1.64 -8.24
C ALA A 23 -5.70 1.89 -7.80
N TRP A 24 -4.98 0.85 -7.37
CA TRP A 24 -3.58 0.96 -6.96
C TRP A 24 -2.63 1.26 -8.13
N GLU A 25 -2.97 0.89 -9.37
CA GLU A 25 -2.11 1.13 -10.53
C GLU A 25 -1.96 2.62 -10.86
N ILE A 26 -2.91 3.44 -10.42
CA ILE A 26 -2.88 4.90 -10.59
C ILE A 26 -2.55 5.64 -9.28
N ASP A 27 -2.39 4.93 -8.17
CA ASP A 27 -1.99 5.49 -6.89
C ASP A 27 -0.49 5.83 -6.93
N PRO A 28 -0.09 7.10 -6.73
CA PRO A 28 1.31 7.50 -6.85
C PRO A 28 2.23 6.89 -5.78
N VAL A 29 1.68 6.51 -4.62
CA VAL A 29 2.41 5.83 -3.55
C VAL A 29 2.59 4.37 -3.90
N GLU A 30 1.51 3.64 -4.26
CA GLU A 30 1.61 2.20 -4.50
C GLU A 30 2.19 1.81 -5.87
N SER A 31 2.07 2.66 -6.89
CA SER A 31 2.53 2.37 -8.25
C SER A 31 4.01 2.67 -8.50
N LYS A 32 4.66 3.46 -7.64
CA LYS A 32 6.01 3.98 -7.88
C LYS A 32 7.03 3.41 -6.89
N VAL A 33 8.04 2.72 -7.44
CA VAL A 33 9.18 2.19 -6.66
C VAL A 33 9.93 3.32 -5.95
N GLY A 34 10.20 3.11 -4.67
CA GLY A 34 10.90 4.07 -3.81
C GLY A 34 10.38 4.08 -2.38
N ILE A 35 10.76 5.11 -1.65
CA ILE A 35 10.28 5.40 -0.30
C ILE A 35 9.40 6.63 -0.36
N HIS A 36 8.19 6.52 0.19
CA HIS A 36 7.23 7.61 0.28
C HIS A 36 6.96 7.93 1.74
N VAL A 37 6.96 9.20 2.08
CA VAL A 37 6.59 9.70 3.40
C VAL A 37 5.31 10.49 3.25
N VAL A 38 4.25 10.05 3.93
CA VAL A 38 2.93 10.70 3.96
C VAL A 38 2.72 11.27 5.36
N PRO A 39 3.08 12.55 5.59
CA PRO A 39 2.96 13.19 6.89
C PRO A 39 1.53 13.63 7.20
N ASN A 40 1.22 13.78 8.49
CA ASN A 40 0.03 14.46 9.01
C ASN A 40 -1.29 14.04 8.33
N PHE A 41 -1.63 12.74 8.38
CA PHE A 41 -2.84 12.19 7.74
C PHE A 41 -2.91 12.39 6.21
N GLY A 42 -1.81 12.81 5.57
CA GLY A 42 -1.77 13.19 4.15
C GLY A 42 -2.20 14.64 3.87
N ASP A 43 -2.38 15.46 4.90
CA ASP A 43 -2.67 16.90 4.74
C ASP A 43 -1.47 17.67 4.18
N ASP A 44 -0.26 17.17 4.45
CA ASP A 44 0.99 17.72 3.96
C ASP A 44 1.49 16.98 2.70
N PRO A 45 2.28 17.66 1.83
CA PRO A 45 2.78 17.04 0.61
C PRO A 45 3.60 15.78 0.87
N THR A 46 3.29 14.70 0.14
CA THR A 46 4.08 13.47 0.16
C THR A 46 5.51 13.74 -0.30
N VAL A 47 6.49 13.25 0.47
CA VAL A 47 7.91 13.29 0.10
C VAL A 47 8.30 11.95 -0.51
N TYR A 48 8.99 12.00 -1.65
CA TYR A 48 9.41 10.82 -2.40
C TYR A 48 10.93 10.74 -2.53
N SER A 49 11.48 9.55 -2.26
CA SER A 49 12.86 9.19 -2.55
C SER A 49 12.92 7.97 -3.49
N PRO A 50 13.60 8.06 -4.65
CA PRO A 50 13.83 6.89 -5.51
C PRO A 50 14.89 5.92 -4.93
N THR A 51 15.62 6.33 -3.90
CA THR A 51 16.71 5.53 -3.32
C THR A 51 16.17 4.58 -2.26
N ILE A 52 16.37 3.28 -2.47
CA ILE A 52 15.99 2.23 -1.52
C ILE A 52 17.26 1.68 -0.87
N SER A 53 17.45 2.01 0.40
CA SER A 53 18.56 1.53 1.24
C SER A 53 18.18 1.63 2.71
N GLU A 54 18.91 0.95 3.59
CA GLU A 54 18.67 1.02 5.04
C GLU A 54 18.83 2.47 5.56
N ASP A 55 19.84 3.21 5.09
CA ASP A 55 20.05 4.61 5.47
C ASP A 55 18.92 5.52 4.94
N ALA A 56 18.38 5.25 3.75
CA ALA A 56 17.24 5.99 3.22
C ALA A 56 15.96 5.71 4.03
N VAL A 57 15.74 4.47 4.47
CA VAL A 57 14.64 4.11 5.39
C VAL A 57 14.78 4.85 6.71
N ARG A 58 15.97 4.80 7.33
CA ARG A 58 16.25 5.51 8.58
C ARG A 58 16.01 7.00 8.45
N SER A 59 16.50 7.61 7.36
CA SER A 59 16.31 9.03 7.09
C SER A 59 14.84 9.39 6.91
N ALA A 60 14.06 8.55 6.22
CA ALA A 60 12.62 8.76 6.05
C ALA A 60 11.88 8.70 7.39
N LEU A 61 12.17 7.71 8.23
CA LEU A 61 11.57 7.59 9.56
C LEU A 61 11.93 8.76 10.48
N GLN A 62 13.16 9.29 10.38
CA GLN A 62 13.61 10.44 11.17
C GLN A 62 13.10 11.79 10.65
N SER A 63 12.47 11.83 9.48
CA SER A 63 12.02 13.08 8.84
C SER A 63 10.68 13.60 9.36
N VAL A 64 9.97 12.82 10.17
CA VAL A 64 8.62 13.14 10.67
C VAL A 64 8.54 13.02 12.18
N ASP A 65 7.59 13.75 12.77
CA ASP A 65 7.30 13.67 14.20
C ASP A 65 6.29 12.56 14.48
N TRP A 66 6.79 11.44 15.00
CA TRP A 66 5.96 10.29 15.37
C TRP A 66 5.21 10.47 16.67
N VAL A 67 5.61 11.40 17.55
CA VAL A 67 4.98 11.55 18.87
C VAL A 67 3.72 12.39 18.75
N ASP A 68 3.82 13.54 18.10
CA ASP A 68 2.69 14.46 17.99
C ASP A 68 1.97 14.38 16.63
N GLY A 69 2.60 13.74 15.62
CA GLY A 69 2.05 13.56 14.28
C GLY A 69 1.48 12.16 14.03
N PHE A 70 0.64 12.06 13.00
CA PHE A 70 0.18 10.80 12.41
C PHE A 70 0.76 10.69 11.01
N ASN A 71 1.72 9.77 10.82
CA ASN A 71 2.52 9.70 9.61
C ASN A 71 2.51 8.29 9.03
N GLN A 72 2.85 8.17 7.75
CA GLN A 72 3.10 6.89 7.11
C GLN A 72 4.43 6.94 6.38
N VAL A 73 5.19 5.86 6.46
CA VAL A 73 6.37 5.62 5.63
C VAL A 73 6.14 4.33 4.86
N VAL A 74 6.09 4.45 3.54
CA VAL A 74 5.79 3.35 2.61
C VAL A 74 7.03 3.06 1.78
N VAL A 75 7.51 1.82 1.86
CA VAL A 75 8.58 1.30 1.01
C VAL A 75 7.96 0.45 -0.08
N VAL A 76 8.25 0.77 -1.34
CA VAL A 76 7.74 0.06 -2.52
C VAL A 76 8.90 -0.57 -3.28
N LEU A 77 8.95 -1.90 -3.33
CA LEU A 77 10.00 -2.65 -4.03
C LEU A 77 9.65 -2.93 -5.50
N SER A 78 8.35 -3.07 -5.77
CA SER A 78 7.79 -3.17 -7.12
C SER A 78 6.39 -2.56 -7.10
N PRO A 79 5.86 -2.06 -8.23
CA PRO A 79 4.49 -1.56 -8.28
C PRO A 79 3.50 -2.58 -7.70
N GLY A 80 2.71 -2.15 -6.72
CA GLY A 80 1.74 -2.99 -6.01
C GLY A 80 2.33 -3.89 -4.92
N THR A 81 3.64 -3.86 -4.66
CA THR A 81 4.29 -4.58 -3.55
C THR A 81 4.99 -3.62 -2.61
N SER A 82 4.43 -3.46 -1.41
CA SER A 82 4.88 -2.47 -0.44
C SER A 82 4.83 -2.97 1.01
N MET A 83 5.62 -2.31 1.84
CA MET A 83 5.51 -2.35 3.30
C MET A 83 5.33 -0.93 3.79
N GLU A 84 4.28 -0.72 4.56
CA GLU A 84 3.96 0.54 5.23
C GLU A 84 4.19 0.38 6.73
N VAL A 85 4.74 1.41 7.36
CA VAL A 85 4.55 1.65 8.80
C VAL A 85 3.79 2.97 8.93
N GLY A 86 2.71 2.97 9.70
CA GLY A 86 1.78 4.08 9.73
C GLY A 86 1.11 4.26 11.09
N GLY A 87 0.85 5.52 11.44
CA GLY A 87 0.18 5.91 12.68
C GLY A 87 1.01 6.91 13.50
N SER A 88 0.90 6.78 14.82
CA SER A 88 1.58 7.64 15.78
C SER A 88 2.07 6.83 16.98
N LEU A 89 3.17 7.25 17.58
CA LEU A 89 3.64 6.78 18.88
C LEU A 89 2.80 7.36 20.03
N ASN A 90 1.90 8.32 19.75
CA ASN A 90 0.85 8.68 20.69
C ASN A 90 -0.09 7.47 20.88
N PRO A 91 -0.25 6.96 22.12
CA PRO A 91 -1.08 5.79 22.39
C PRO A 91 -2.55 5.94 21.99
N ASP A 92 -3.05 7.17 21.83
CA ASP A 92 -4.44 7.44 21.46
C ASP A 92 -4.72 7.21 19.96
N HIS A 93 -3.70 7.20 19.11
CA HIS A 93 -3.83 7.19 17.65
C HIS A 93 -3.49 5.84 17.00
N GLY A 94 -2.78 4.97 17.72
CA GLY A 94 -2.38 3.65 17.24
C GLY A 94 -1.27 3.68 16.19
N LEU A 95 -0.52 2.57 16.09
CA LEU A 95 0.55 2.37 15.12
C LEU A 95 0.44 0.95 14.56
N SER A 96 0.74 0.77 13.27
CA SER A 96 0.76 -0.54 12.66
C SER A 96 1.77 -0.62 11.52
N ALA A 97 2.12 -1.84 11.12
CA ALA A 97 2.77 -2.05 9.84
C ALA A 97 1.92 -2.94 8.93
N VAL A 98 1.85 -2.61 7.65
CA VAL A 98 1.04 -3.32 6.66
C VAL A 98 1.89 -3.71 5.46
N TYR A 99 1.98 -5.01 5.20
CA TYR A 99 2.48 -5.56 3.96
C TYR A 99 1.33 -5.66 2.95
N ARG A 100 1.59 -5.26 1.70
CA ARG A 100 0.65 -5.45 0.59
C ARG A 100 1.38 -5.99 -0.62
N ASN A 101 0.80 -7.00 -1.24
CA ASN A 101 1.11 -7.45 -2.60
C ASN A 101 -0.21 -7.55 -3.37
N ARG A 102 -0.47 -6.51 -4.17
CA ARG A 102 -1.70 -6.35 -4.94
C ARG A 102 -1.82 -7.38 -6.05
N ASN A 103 -0.69 -7.80 -6.63
CA ASN A 103 -0.64 -8.77 -7.71
C ASN A 103 -1.03 -10.17 -7.23
N GLU A 104 -0.68 -10.52 -6.00
CA GLU A 104 -1.02 -11.81 -5.37
C GLU A 104 -2.24 -11.72 -4.45
N GLN A 105 -2.85 -10.54 -4.32
CA GLN A 105 -3.97 -10.27 -3.41
C GLN A 105 -3.67 -10.66 -1.95
N ILE A 106 -2.42 -10.42 -1.52
CA ILE A 106 -1.97 -10.66 -0.16
C ILE A 106 -1.89 -9.33 0.58
N GLU A 107 -2.49 -9.28 1.75
CA GLU A 107 -2.32 -8.20 2.71
C GLU A 107 -1.98 -8.83 4.06
N ALA A 108 -1.11 -8.19 4.83
CA ALA A 108 -0.80 -8.64 6.18
C ALA A 108 -0.56 -7.43 7.08
N VAL A 109 -1.12 -7.45 8.28
CA VAL A 109 -0.96 -6.38 9.28
C VAL A 109 -0.26 -6.94 10.51
N THR A 110 0.59 -6.15 11.16
CA THR A 110 1.21 -6.53 12.44
C THR A 110 0.14 -6.87 13.48
N LYS A 111 0.28 -8.00 14.17
CA LYS A 111 -0.64 -8.38 15.26
C LYS A 111 -0.53 -7.43 16.45
N ASP A 112 0.71 -7.11 16.82
CA ASP A 112 1.04 -6.13 17.84
C ASP A 112 1.64 -4.90 17.18
N ALA A 113 1.21 -3.72 17.62
CA ALA A 113 1.74 -2.45 17.13
C ALA A 113 3.27 -2.39 17.33
N PRO A 114 4.03 -1.79 16.39
CA PRO A 114 5.38 -1.34 16.70
C PRO A 114 5.32 -0.33 17.86
N GLU A 115 6.36 -0.28 18.71
CA GLU A 115 6.34 0.58 19.90
C GLU A 115 7.36 1.72 19.82
N THR A 116 8.29 1.61 18.87
CA THR A 116 9.40 2.55 18.72
C THR A 116 9.73 2.81 17.25
N VAL A 117 10.42 3.92 16.98
CA VAL A 117 11.02 4.16 15.65
C VAL A 117 11.99 3.05 15.26
N ALA A 118 12.70 2.46 16.22
CA ALA A 118 13.61 1.34 15.97
C ALA A 118 12.86 0.08 15.50
N ASP A 119 11.66 -0.19 16.03
CA ASP A 119 10.81 -1.28 15.55
C ASP A 119 10.33 -1.06 14.12
N MET A 120 9.90 0.17 13.83
CA MET A 120 9.49 0.58 12.48
C MET A 120 10.65 0.41 11.49
N GLU A 121 11.85 0.86 11.85
CA GLU A 121 13.07 0.67 11.06
C GLU A 121 13.37 -0.82 10.82
N ALA A 122 13.32 -1.64 11.87
CA ALA A 122 13.59 -3.07 11.76
C ALA A 122 12.63 -3.78 10.80
N ILE A 123 11.33 -3.42 10.80
CA ILE A 123 10.33 -3.97 9.88
C ILE A 123 10.65 -3.57 8.45
N LEU A 124 10.82 -2.28 8.18
CA LEU A 124 11.08 -1.77 6.82
C LEU A 124 12.42 -2.27 6.26
N VAL A 125 13.48 -2.31 7.07
CA VAL A 125 14.79 -2.85 6.69
C VAL A 125 14.70 -4.36 6.41
N ALA A 126 13.93 -5.11 7.19
CA ALA A 126 13.73 -6.52 6.90
C ALA A 126 12.91 -6.76 5.63
N PHE A 127 12.03 -5.84 5.26
CA PHE A 127 11.32 -5.88 3.98
C PHE A 127 12.24 -5.67 2.78
N LEU A 128 13.33 -4.90 2.91
CA LEU A 128 14.34 -4.75 1.85
C LEU A 128 15.07 -6.05 1.51
N LYS A 129 15.05 -7.03 2.43
CA LYS A 129 15.74 -8.31 2.25
C LYS A 129 14.88 -9.26 1.40
N PRO A 130 15.50 -10.13 0.58
CA PRO A 130 14.76 -11.06 -0.26
C PRO A 130 13.78 -11.95 0.53
N GLY A 131 12.68 -12.32 -0.15
CA GLY A 131 11.69 -13.25 0.36
C GLY A 131 10.81 -12.67 1.46
N ASN A 132 10.47 -13.48 2.46
CA ASN A 132 9.60 -13.12 3.57
C ASN A 132 10.38 -12.76 4.84
N SER A 133 11.58 -12.20 4.72
CA SER A 133 12.45 -11.91 5.88
C SER A 133 11.78 -11.03 6.94
N TRP A 134 10.88 -10.15 6.53
CA TRP A 134 10.07 -9.29 7.39
C TRP A 134 9.13 -10.06 8.35
N THR A 135 8.66 -11.26 7.99
CA THR A 135 7.81 -12.08 8.88
C THR A 135 8.56 -12.67 10.08
N ARG A 136 9.89 -12.52 10.11
CA ARG A 136 10.74 -12.97 11.23
C ARG A 136 10.95 -11.87 12.28
N VAL A 137 10.63 -10.62 11.97
CA VAL A 137 10.85 -9.47 12.86
C VAL A 137 9.63 -9.20 13.73
N ARG A 138 8.43 -9.46 13.22
CA ARG A 138 7.15 -9.31 13.91
C ARG A 138 6.17 -10.38 13.45
N GLU A 139 5.16 -10.65 14.26
CA GLU A 139 4.03 -11.46 13.83
C GLU A 139 3.04 -10.62 13.00
N PHE A 140 2.59 -11.19 11.89
CA PHE A 140 1.59 -10.58 11.02
C PHE A 140 0.37 -11.48 10.92
N GLU A 141 -0.81 -10.87 10.93
CA GLU A 141 -2.06 -11.49 10.55
C GLU A 141 -2.27 -11.29 9.05
N PHE A 142 -2.35 -12.40 8.31
CA PHE A 142 -2.56 -12.40 6.87
C PHE A 142 -4.04 -12.34 6.54
N TRP A 143 -4.39 -11.40 5.68
CA TRP A 143 -5.70 -11.31 5.09
C TRP A 143 -5.64 -11.76 3.64
N HIS A 144 -6.34 -12.86 3.35
CA HIS A 144 -6.57 -13.32 2.00
C HIS A 144 -7.95 -12.83 1.61
N GLY A 145 -8.00 -11.79 0.78
CA GLY A 145 -9.24 -11.20 0.32
C GLY A 145 -10.05 -12.22 -0.48
N ARG A 146 -11.02 -12.90 0.16
CA ARG A 146 -12.18 -13.42 -0.55
C ARG A 146 -13.08 -12.24 -0.84
N ARG A 147 -12.90 -11.60 -2.00
CA ARG A 147 -13.90 -10.71 -2.57
C ARG A 147 -14.99 -11.52 -3.23
#